data_AF-U9VJ88-F1
#
_entry.id   AF-U9VJ88-F1
#
_cell.length_a   1.000
_cell.length_b   1.000
_cell.length_c   1.000
_cell.angle_alpha   90.00
_cell.angle_beta   90.00
_cell.angle_gamma   90.00
#
_symmetry.space_group_name_H-M   'P 1'
#
loop_
_entity.id
_entity.type
_entity.pdbx_description
1 polymer ?
#
loop_
_entity_poly.entity_id
_entity_poly.type
_entity_poly.pdbx_seq_one_letter_code
_entity_poly.pdbx_strand_id
1 'polypeptide(L)' 'MTTANSENNNETQVEETQAVTAWHVVQQPEGHCEIYSQAELTQTTAHPKTWGPFDSRAEAIAKRVGLIRAGKCLPK' A
#
# COMPACT_ATOMS: atom_id res chain seq x y z
N MET A 1 -20.41 11.93 -51.47
CA MET A 1 -21.15 10.89 -50.74
C MET A 1 -20.15 9.87 -50.24
N THR A 2 -20.13 9.68 -48.92
CA THR A 2 -19.68 8.48 -48.18
C THR A 2 -18.22 8.04 -48.27
N THR A 3 -17.50 8.09 -47.14
CA THR A 3 -16.64 7.03 -46.60
C THR A 3 -16.42 7.40 -45.11
N ALA A 4 -17.26 6.88 -44.22
CA ALA A 4 -17.03 5.70 -43.37
C ALA A 4 -16.43 6.11 -42.01
N ASN A 5 -17.33 6.23 -41.01
CA ASN A 5 -16.98 6.28 -39.60
C ASN A 5 -16.74 4.84 -39.10
N SER A 6 -15.57 4.62 -38.52
CA SER A 6 -15.13 3.44 -37.79
C SER A 6 -14.01 4.00 -36.87
N GLU A 7 -13.91 3.75 -35.57
CA GLU A 7 -14.18 2.53 -34.82
C GLU A 7 -14.66 2.85 -33.41
N ASN A 8 -15.52 1.96 -32.91
CA ASN A 8 -15.89 1.83 -31.51
C ASN A 8 -14.65 1.48 -30.67
N ASN A 9 -14.49 2.09 -29.50
CA ASN A 9 -13.70 1.52 -28.42
C ASN A 9 -14.53 1.58 -27.13
N ASN A 10 -15.23 0.47 -26.91
CA ASN A 10 -15.93 0.13 -25.69
C ASN A 10 -14.99 -0.70 -24.80
N GLU A 11 -15.13 -0.53 -23.48
CA GLU A 11 -14.62 -1.39 -22.41
C GLU A 11 -13.10 -1.61 -22.42
N THR A 12 -12.35 -1.08 -21.45
CA THR A 12 -12.37 -1.67 -20.10
C THR A 12 -11.73 -0.65 -19.16
N GLN A 13 -12.50 -0.15 -18.20
CA GLN A 13 -11.93 0.38 -16.97
C GLN A 13 -11.36 -0.81 -16.20
N VAL A 14 -10.15 -1.22 -16.55
CA VAL A 14 -9.26 -1.76 -15.55
C VAL A 14 -8.93 -0.56 -14.68
N GLU A 15 -9.43 -0.57 -13.46
CA GLU A 15 -8.92 0.28 -12.39
C GLU A 15 -7.48 -0.16 -12.17
N GLU A 16 -6.62 0.31 -13.07
CA GLU A 16 -5.18 0.26 -13.03
C GLU A 16 -4.82 1.17 -11.87
N THR A 17 -5.05 0.64 -10.66
CA THR A 17 -4.48 1.16 -9.43
C THR A 17 -3.00 1.14 -9.71
N GLN A 18 -2.53 2.32 -10.11
CA GLN A 18 -1.18 2.55 -10.58
C GLN A 18 -0.25 1.86 -9.61
N ALA A 19 0.89 1.37 -10.11
CA ALA A 19 1.99 0.93 -9.27
C ALA A 19 2.57 2.13 -8.50
N VAL A 20 1.75 2.80 -7.69
CA VAL A 20 2.17 3.68 -6.62
C VAL A 20 2.91 2.78 -5.66
N THR A 21 4.15 3.14 -5.36
CA THR A 21 4.96 2.47 -4.35
C THR A 21 4.33 2.73 -2.99
N ALA A 22 3.25 2.01 -2.67
CA ALA A 22 2.48 2.16 -1.46
C ALA A 22 3.11 1.30 -0.35
N TRP A 23 3.61 1.96 0.68
CA TRP A 23 4.25 1.31 1.83
C TRP A 23 3.34 1.35 3.05
N HIS A 24 3.42 0.33 3.88
CA HIS A 24 2.60 0.19 5.07
C HIS A 24 3.46 -0.19 6.26
N VAL A 25 3.12 0.33 7.44
CA VAL A 25 3.63 -0.18 8.71
C VAL A 25 2.57 -1.11 9.29
N VAL A 26 2.96 -2.33 9.61
CA VAL A 26 2.08 -3.37 10.15
C VAL A 26 2.55 -3.73 11.55
N GLN A 27 1.62 -3.75 12.51
CA GLN A 27 1.87 -4.28 13.83
C GLN A 27 1.74 -5.81 13.81
N GLN A 28 2.81 -6.48 14.23
CA GLN A 28 2.84 -7.93 14.41
C GLN A 28 2.23 -8.32 15.77
N PRO A 29 1.74 -9.56 15.92
CA PRO A 29 1.16 -10.05 17.18
C PRO A 29 2.10 -9.92 18.39
N GLU A 30 3.41 -10.04 18.18
CA GLU A 30 4.42 -9.87 19.21
C GLU A 30 4.69 -8.41 19.61
N GLY A 31 4.00 -7.45 18.99
CA GLY A 31 4.04 -6.02 19.33
C GLY A 31 5.11 -5.21 18.60
N HIS A 32 5.97 -5.86 17.79
CA HIS A 32 6.87 -5.16 16.88
C HIS A 32 6.12 -4.67 15.64
N CYS A 33 6.73 -3.73 14.91
CA CYS A 33 6.17 -3.24 13.66
C CYS A 33 7.13 -3.47 12.49
N GLU A 34 6.58 -3.95 11.39
CA GLU A 34 7.30 -4.23 10.15
C GLU A 34 6.78 -3.36 9.01
N ILE A 35 7.60 -3.20 7.97
CA ILE A 35 7.27 -2.37 6.82
C ILE A 35 7.14 -3.27 5.62
N TYR A 36 5.99 -3.20 4.96
CA TYR A 36 5.68 -3.96 3.76
C TYR A 36 5.24 -3.02 2.64
N SER A 37 5.58 -3.36 1.42
CA SER A 37 4.95 -2.81 0.23
C SER A 37 3.53 -3.34 0.08
N GLN A 38 2.72 -2.67 -0.73
CA GLN A 38 1.36 -3.08 -1.03
C GLN A 38 1.29 -4.50 -1.61
N ALA A 39 2.29 -4.90 -2.41
CA ALA A 39 2.40 -6.24 -2.98
C ALA A 39 2.73 -7.33 -1.95
N GLU A 40 3.50 -7.00 -0.91
CA GLU A 40 3.78 -7.92 0.21
C GLU A 40 2.56 -8.04 1.15
N LEU A 41 1.80 -6.95 1.32
CA LEU A 41 0.62 -6.92 2.19
C LEU A 41 -0.50 -7.83 1.69
N THR A 42 -0.73 -7.87 0.37
CA THR A 42 -1.80 -8.69 -0.24
C THR A 42 -1.58 -10.19 -0.08
N GLN A 43 -0.39 -10.62 0.30
CA GLN A 43 -0.06 -12.02 0.57
C GLN A 43 -0.35 -12.43 2.03
N THR A 44 -0.66 -11.48 2.92
CA THR A 44 -0.89 -11.75 4.35
C THR A 44 -2.26 -11.24 4.80
N THR A 45 -3.09 -12.17 5.28
CA THR A 45 -4.55 -11.96 5.42
C THR A 45 -5.01 -11.41 6.76
N ALA A 46 -4.14 -11.24 7.76
CA ALA A 46 -4.56 -10.78 9.08
C ALA A 46 -3.50 -9.91 9.75
N HIS A 47 -3.58 -8.60 9.51
CA HIS A 47 -2.82 -7.61 10.25
C HIS A 47 -3.76 -6.87 11.17
N PRO A 48 -3.68 -7.05 12.50
CA PRO A 48 -4.62 -6.43 13.43
C PRO A 48 -4.54 -4.90 13.41
N LYS A 49 -3.39 -4.35 12.98
CA LYS A 49 -3.22 -2.91 12.84
C LYS A 49 -2.21 -2.55 11.75
N THR A 50 -2.65 -1.71 10.83
CA THR A 50 -1.84 -1.21 9.71
C THR A 50 -1.93 0.31 9.66
N TRP A 51 -0.83 0.96 9.29
CA TRP A 51 -0.76 2.39 9.01
C TRP A 51 -0.18 2.60 7.60
N GLY A 52 -0.75 3.53 6.84
CA GLY A 52 -0.40 3.80 5.44
C GLY A 52 -1.65 3.97 4.58
N PRO A 53 -1.52 3.98 3.24
CA PRO A 53 -0.26 3.86 2.49
C PRO A 53 0.64 5.09 2.65
N PHE A 54 1.96 4.89 2.52
CA PHE A 54 2.98 5.94 2.43
C PHE A 54 3.62 5.92 1.03
N ASP A 55 4.03 7.07 0.54
CA ASP A 55 4.55 7.22 -0.83
C ASP A 55 5.96 6.63 -0.97
N SER A 56 6.67 6.48 0.14
CA SER A 56 8.03 5.94 0.17
C SER A 56 8.32 5.09 1.40
N ARG A 57 9.28 4.17 1.25
CA ARG A 57 9.77 3.37 2.38
C ARG A 57 10.36 4.24 3.49
N ALA A 58 10.99 5.37 3.14
CA ALA A 58 11.56 6.30 4.09
C ALA A 58 10.49 6.92 5.00
N GLU A 59 9.34 7.28 4.43
CA GLU A 59 8.21 7.80 5.19
C GLU A 59 7.60 6.73 6.11
N ALA A 60 7.45 5.49 5.63
CA ALA A 60 7.05 4.37 6.46
C ALA A 60 8.03 4.11 7.62
N ILE A 61 9.34 4.28 7.40
CA ILE A 61 10.37 4.20 8.45
C ILE A 61 10.17 5.32 9.47
N ALA A 62 10.00 6.57 9.04
CA ALA A 62 9.75 7.70 9.91
C ALA A 62 8.48 7.47 10.77
N LYS A 63 7.41 6.95 10.16
CA LYS A 63 6.20 6.57 10.88
C LYS A 63 6.47 5.48 11.91
N ARG A 64 7.19 4.41 11.54
CA ARG A 64 7.55 3.32 12.45
C ARG A 64 8.28 3.84 13.69
N VAL A 65 9.27 4.71 13.50
CA VAL A 65 10.00 5.35 14.61
C VAL A 65 9.06 6.17 15.50
N GLY A 66 8.15 6.94 14.90
CA GLY A 66 7.12 7.68 15.65
C GLY A 66 6.21 6.76 16.46
N LEU A 67 5.82 5.60 15.92
CA LEU A 67 5.02 4.60 16.62
C LEU A 67 5.77 3.96 17.79
N ILE A 68 7.09 3.75 17.66
CA ILE A 68 7.95 3.29 18.75
C ILE A 68 7.98 4.33 19.88
N ARG A 69 8.22 5.60 19.56
CA ARG A 69 8.22 6.69 20.55
C ARG A 69 6.87 6.86 21.26
N ALA A 70 5.77 6.54 20.57
CA ALA A 70 4.42 6.58 21.12
C ALA A 70 4.00 5.31 21.88
N GLY A 71 4.89 4.32 22.04
CA GLY A 71 4.60 3.05 22.72
C GLY A 71 3.63 2.13 21.95
N LYS A 72 3.40 2.40 20.66
CA LYS A 72 2.53 1.58 19.80
C LYS A 72 3.26 0.43 19.12
N CYS A 73 4.59 0.52 19.01
CA CYS A 73 5.43 -0.54 18.47
C CYS A 73 6.62 -0.76 19.40
N LEU A 74 7.04 -2.00 19.56
CA LEU A 74 8.26 -2.34 20.29
C LEU A 74 9.49 -2.15 19.38
N PRO A 75 10.61 -1.59 19.89
CA PRO A 75 11.87 -1.59 19.19
C PRO A 75 12.35 -3.03 18.98
N LYS A 76 12.90 -3.33 17.80
CA LYS A 76 13.68 -4.55 17.54
C LYS A 76 15.16 -4.22 17.70
#